data_AF-A0A2E1MDE4-F1
#
_entry.id   AF-A0A2E1MDE4-F1
#
_cell.length_a   1.000
_cell.length_b   1.000
_cell.length_c   1.000
_cell.angle_alpha   90.00
_cell.angle_beta   90.00
_cell.angle_gamma   90.00
#
_symmetry.space_group_name_H-M   'P 1'
#
loop_
_entity.id
_entity.type
_entity.pdbx_description
1 polymer ?
#
loop_
_entity_poly.entity_id
_entity_poly.type
_entity_poly.pdbx_seq_one_letter_code
_entity_poly.pdbx_strand_id
1 'polypeptide(L)' 'MMHDMIEMLTDAMGDAVKHDKGNKAAGTRVRKAMQSTKSMAQDIRVQIQNDKN' A
#
# COMPACT_ATOMS: atom_id res chain seq x y z
N MET A 1 11.64 3.13 -3.24
CA MET A 1 11.04 1.87 -2.76
C MET A 1 10.26 2.03 -1.46
N MET A 2 10.93 2.22 -0.30
CA MET A 2 10.19 2.39 0.97
C MET A 2 9.40 3.70 1.00
N HIS A 3 9.96 4.77 0.44
CA HIS A 3 9.27 6.05 0.30
C HIS A 3 7.98 5.93 -0.54
N ASP A 4 8.07 5.33 -1.73
CA ASP A 4 6.93 5.13 -2.64
C ASP A 4 5.83 4.27 -1.99
N MET A 5 6.20 3.27 -1.19
CA MET A 5 5.24 2.47 -0.42
C MET A 5 4.49 3.33 0.60
N ILE A 6 5.19 4.23 1.30
CA ILE A 6 4.59 5.15 2.28
C ILE A 6 3.68 6.16 1.60
N GLU A 7 4.09 6.69 0.44
CA GLU A 7 3.27 7.60 -0.35
C GLU A 7 1.95 6.93 -0.76
N MET A 8 2.00 5.69 -1.27
CA MET A 8 0.81 4.94 -1.64
C MET A 8 -0.14 4.69 -0.46
N LEU A 9 0.39 4.41 0.73
CA LEU A 9 -0.41 4.28 1.95
C LEU A 9 -1.06 5.61 2.35
N THR A 10 -0.33 6.71 2.21
CA THR A 10 -0.80 8.05 2.54
C THR A 10 -1.94 8.48 1.61
N ASP A 11 -1.80 8.24 0.30
CA ASP A 11 -2.84 8.54 -0.68
C ASP A 11 -4.13 7.72 -0.45
N ALA A 12 -3.98 6.48 0.03
CA ALA A 12 -5.11 5.61 0.33
C ALA A 12 -5.93 6.09 1.54
N MET A 13 -5.39 6.94 2.41
CA MET A 13 -6.08 7.42 3.63
C MET A 13 -7.40 8.13 3.29
N GLY A 14 -7.41 8.97 2.25
CA GLY A 14 -8.61 9.70 1.85
C GLY A 14 -9.72 8.77 1.35
N ASP A 15 -9.36 7.68 0.68
CA ASP A 15 -10.32 6.67 0.24
C ASP A 15 -10.77 5.75 1.38
N ALA A 16 -9.93 5.49 2.38
CA ALA A 16 -10.31 4.76 3.58
C ALA A 16 -11.45 5.51 4.32
N VAL A 17 -11.30 6.81 4.55
CA VAL A 17 -12.34 7.64 5.17
C VAL A 17 -13.65 7.64 4.35
N LYS A 18 -13.55 7.69 3.01
CA LYS A 18 -14.74 7.59 2.15
C LYS A 18 -15.39 6.21 2.23
N HIS A 19 -14.58 5.16 2.33
CA HIS A 19 -15.06 3.78 2.43
C HIS A 19 -15.82 3.54 3.72
N ASP A 20 -15.30 4.03 4.85
CA ASP A 20 -15.96 3.94 6.17
C ASP A 20 -17.34 4.60 6.17
N LYS A 21 -17.55 5.59 5.27
CA LYS A 21 -18.83 6.26 5.03
C LYS A 21 -19.72 5.55 3.99
N GLY A 22 -19.41 4.30 3.63
CA GLY A 22 -20.21 3.47 2.72
C GLY A 22 -19.85 3.58 1.23
N ASN A 23 -18.80 4.32 0.85
CA ASN A 23 -18.38 4.40 -0.55
C ASN A 23 -17.68 3.10 -1.00
N LYS A 24 -18.40 2.26 -1.74
CA LYS A 24 -17.88 0.96 -2.24
C LYS A 24 -16.72 1.11 -3.24
N ALA A 25 -16.75 2.14 -4.07
CA ALA A 25 -15.67 2.39 -5.04
C ALA A 25 -14.37 2.79 -4.34
N ALA A 26 -14.46 3.59 -3.26
CA ALA A 26 -13.31 3.92 -2.42
C ALA A 26 -12.71 2.67 -1.76
N GLY A 27 -13.54 1.77 -1.23
CA GLY A 27 -13.08 0.48 -0.70
C GLY A 27 -12.33 -0.37 -1.73
N THR A 28 -12.78 -0.35 -2.99
CA THR A 28 -12.07 -1.03 -4.08
C THR A 28 -10.69 -0.43 -4.34
N ARG A 29 -10.54 0.90 -4.26
CA ARG A 29 -9.24 1.58 -4.41
C ARG A 29 -8.30 1.29 -3.24
N VAL A 30 -8.79 1.36 -1.99
CA VAL A 30 -8.02 0.98 -0.80
C VAL A 30 -7.53 -0.46 -0.92
N ARG A 31 -8.40 -1.40 -1.29
CA ARG A 31 -8.01 -2.82 -1.46
C ARG A 31 -6.88 -2.97 -2.48
N LYS A 32 -6.94 -2.27 -3.62
CA LYS A 32 -5.88 -2.29 -4.64
C LYS A 32 -4.57 -1.70 -4.11
N ALA A 33 -4.63 -0.55 -3.43
CA ALA A 33 -3.45 0.08 -2.82
C ALA A 33 -2.78 -0.84 -1.80
N MET A 34 -3.56 -1.53 -0.96
CA MET A 34 -3.02 -2.51 0.00
C MET A 34 -2.35 -3.71 -0.68
N GLN A 35 -2.91 -4.19 -1.80
CA GLN A 35 -2.29 -5.27 -2.58
C GLN A 35 -0.94 -4.87 -3.14
N SER A 36 -0.86 -3.67 -3.74
CA SER A 36 0.40 -3.13 -4.25
C SER A 36 1.42 -2.90 -3.14
N THR A 37 0.99 -2.37 -1.99
CA THR A 37 1.84 -2.17 -0.79
C THR A 37 2.42 -3.50 -0.31
N LYS A 38 1.61 -4.57 -0.24
CA LYS A 38 2.08 -5.90 0.15
C LYS A 38 3.22 -6.40 -0.76
N SER A 39 3.08 -6.23 -2.06
CA SER A 39 4.12 -6.62 -3.01
C SER A 39 5.39 -5.81 -2.81
N MET A 40 5.28 -4.48 -2.73
CA MET A 40 6.44 -3.60 -2.51
C MET A 40 7.17 -3.89 -1.20
N ALA A 41 6.43 -4.18 -0.12
CA ALA A 41 7.01 -4.56 1.16
C ALA A 41 7.83 -5.86 1.06
N GLN A 42 7.32 -6.83 0.30
CA GLN A 42 8.04 -8.10 0.08
C GLN A 42 9.30 -7.88 -0.74
N ASP A 43 9.24 -7.07 -1.80
CA ASP A 43 10.39 -6.77 -2.66
C ASP A 43 11.51 -6.08 -1.86
N ILE A 44 11.15 -5.08 -1.04
CA ILE A 44 12.09 -4.42 -0.12
C ILE A 44 12.73 -5.43 0.84
N ARG A 45 11.93 -6.32 1.45
CA ARG A 45 12.44 -7.35 2.38
C ARG A 45 13.42 -8.29 1.69
N VAL A 46 13.10 -8.74 0.47
CA VAL A 46 13.97 -9.63 -0.33
C VAL A 46 15.26 -8.92 -0.68
N GLN A 47 15.20 -7.66 -1.11
CA GLN A 47 16.41 -6.89 -1.41
C GLN A 47 17.31 -6.77 -0.18
N ILE A 48 16.77 -6.37 0.98
CA ILE A 48 17.56 -6.27 2.22
C ILE A 48 18.19 -7.62 2.59
N GLN A 49 17.47 -8.72 2.37
CA GLN A 49 18.01 -10.06 2.62
C GLN A 49 19.18 -10.39 1.68
N ASN A 50 19.09 -10.00 0.41
CA ASN A 50 20.14 -10.20 -0.57
C ASN A 50 21.35 -9.30 -0.30
N ASP A 51 21.14 -8.05 0.14
CA ASP A 51 22.22 -7.12 0.49
C ASP A 51 23.05 -7.60 1.71
N LYS A 52 22.48 -8.50 2.53
CA LYS A 52 23.17 -9.12 3.67
C LYS A 52 24.00 -10.35 3.31
N ASN A 53 23.71 -11.00 2.18
CA ASN A 53 24.30 -12.28 1.78
C ASN A 53 25.40 -12.08 0.73
#